data_AF-A0A7J4QMP7-F1
#
_entry.id   AF-A0A7J4QMP7-F1
#
_cell.length_a   1.000
_cell.length_b   1.000
_cell.length_c   1.000
_cell.angle_alpha   90.00
_cell.angle_beta   90.00
_cell.angle_gamma   90.00
#
_symmetry.space_group_name_H-M   'P 1'
#
loop_
_entity.id
_entity.type
_entity.pdbx_description
1 polymer ?
#
loop_
_entity_poly.entity_id
_entity_poly.type
_entity_poly.pdbx_seq_one_letter_code
_entity_poly.pdbx_strand_id
1 'polypeptide(L)' 'MRRHSKALVLNPFKGHPVARRDILREDTHETILEFAWLDGAILFNRAGVASDAGRYIQVTTDVPLHSG' A
#
# COMPACT_ATOMS: atom_id res chain seq x y z
N MET A 1 9.38 5.18 -1.84
CA MET A 1 8.79 4.45 -0.69
C MET A 1 9.45 3.12 -0.37
N ARG A 2 9.80 2.26 -1.35
CA ARG A 2 10.31 0.90 -1.06
C ARG A 2 11.57 0.82 -0.20
N ARG A 3 12.42 1.85 -0.20
CA ARG A 3 13.62 1.96 0.66
C ARG A 3 13.31 2.23 2.15
N HIS A 4 12.09 2.68 2.47
CA HIS A 4 11.65 2.98 3.84
C HIS A 4 10.56 2.00 4.31
N SER A 5 10.57 0.79 3.78
CA SER A 5 9.66 -0.26 4.22
C SER A 5 10.23 -1.64 3.91
N LYS A 6 9.73 -2.66 4.60
CA LYS A 6 10.08 -4.06 4.39
C LYS A 6 8.85 -4.84 3.92
N ALA A 7 9.03 -5.78 2.99
CA ALA A 7 7.96 -6.70 2.62
C ALA A 7 7.79 -7.73 3.74
N LEU A 8 6.56 -7.90 4.23
CA LEU A 8 6.18 -8.94 5.18
C LEU A 8 5.71 -10.20 4.46
N VAL A 9 5.01 -10.01 3.33
CA VAL A 9 4.51 -11.08 2.45
C VAL A 9 4.84 -10.79 0.99
N LEU A 10 4.57 -11.76 0.11
CA LEU A 10 4.65 -11.54 -1.34
C LEU A 10 3.66 -10.44 -1.74
N ASN A 11 4.12 -9.46 -2.52
CA ASN A 11 3.26 -8.37 -2.98
C ASN A 11 2.16 -8.93 -3.93
N PRO A 12 0.87 -8.89 -3.53
CA PRO A 12 -0.22 -9.44 -4.33
C PRO A 12 -0.55 -8.59 -5.57
N PHE A 13 -0.11 -7.32 -5.62
CA PHE A 13 -0.30 -6.46 -6.79
C PHE A 13 0.72 -6.71 -7.91
N LYS A 14 1.74 -7.54 -7.68
CA LYS A 14 2.81 -7.79 -8.65
C LYS A 14 2.25 -8.49 -9.89
N GLY A 15 2.47 -7.90 -11.07
CA GLY A 15 2.01 -8.45 -12.35
C GLY A 15 0.60 -8.02 -12.77
N HIS A 16 -0.15 -7.33 -11.91
CA HIS A 16 -1.48 -6.83 -12.24
C HIS A 16 -1.41 -5.52 -13.07
N PRO A 17 -2.26 -5.36 -14.10
CA PRO A 17 -2.34 -4.11 -14.84
C PRO A 17 -2.87 -2.97 -13.94
N VAL A 18 -2.59 -1.72 -14.31
CA VAL A 18 -3.02 -0.53 -13.54
C VAL A 18 -4.52 -0.52 -13.27
N ALA A 19 -5.34 -0.88 -14.27
CA ALA A 19 -6.79 -0.92 -14.14
C ALA A 19 -7.31 -1.89 -13.06
N ARG A 20 -6.52 -2.88 -12.64
CA ARG A 20 -6.86 -3.81 -11.55
C ARG A 20 -6.30 -3.40 -10.18
N ARG A 21 -5.69 -2.22 -10.10
CA ARG A 21 -5.02 -1.70 -8.90
C ARG A 21 -5.48 -0.30 -8.52
N ASP A 22 -6.45 0.25 -9.25
CA ASP A 22 -6.91 1.62 -9.11
C ASP A 22 -8.14 1.67 -8.20
N ILE A 23 -7.96 2.16 -6.97
CA ILE A 23 -9.02 2.25 -5.95
C ILE A 23 -10.18 3.17 -6.35
N LEU A 24 -9.98 4.05 -7.32
CA LEU A 24 -11.06 4.93 -7.79
C LEU A 24 -12.09 4.16 -8.62
N ARG A 25 -11.79 2.93 -9.04
CA ARG A 25 -12.72 2.07 -9.76
C ARG A 25 -13.43 1.11 -8.81
N GLU A 26 -14.74 1.16 -8.82
CA GLU A 26 -15.62 0.30 -8.00
C GLU A 26 -15.35 -1.19 -8.22
N ASP A 27 -15.06 -1.59 -9.46
CA ASP A 27 -14.77 -2.99 -9.83
C ASP A 27 -13.47 -3.56 -9.24
N THR A 28 -12.65 -2.73 -8.58
CA THR A 28 -11.42 -3.16 -7.91
C THR A 28 -11.55 -3.26 -6.39
N HIS A 29 -12.66 -2.77 -5.82
CA HIS A 29 -12.81 -2.61 -4.37
C HIS A 29 -12.71 -3.95 -3.64
N GLU A 30 -13.32 -5.02 -4.16
CA GLU A 30 -13.22 -6.36 -3.58
C GLU A 30 -11.77 -6.84 -3.51
N THR A 31 -11.01 -6.75 -4.60
CA THR A 31 -9.58 -7.13 -4.61
C THR A 31 -8.76 -6.29 -3.62
N ILE A 32 -9.04 -5.00 -3.50
CA ILE A 32 -8.35 -4.13 -2.54
C ILE A 32 -8.70 -4.52 -1.10
N LEU A 33 -9.97 -4.83 -0.83
CA LEU A 33 -10.42 -5.31 0.49
C LEU A 33 -9.78 -6.64 0.86
N GLU A 34 -9.70 -7.59 -0.07
CA GLU A 34 -9.00 -8.86 0.12
C GLU A 34 -7.54 -8.66 0.49
N PHE A 35 -6.84 -7.73 -0.18
CA PHE A 35 -5.44 -7.46 0.12
C PHE A 35 -5.26 -6.59 1.36
N ALA A 36 -6.26 -5.82 1.77
CA ALA A 36 -6.26 -5.04 3.00
C ALA A 36 -6.35 -5.91 4.26
N TRP A 37 -6.77 -7.18 4.14
CA TRP A 37 -6.67 -8.17 5.22
C TRP A 37 -5.25 -8.67 5.48
N LEU A 38 -4.28 -8.37 4.61
CA LEU A 38 -2.87 -8.71 4.85
C LEU A 38 -2.24 -7.75 5.87
N ASP A 39 -1.34 -8.28 6.70
CA ASP A 39 -0.59 -7.47 7.66
C ASP A 39 0.23 -6.36 7.00
N GLY A 40 0.18 -5.16 7.57
CA GLY A 40 0.96 -4.00 7.15
C GLY A 40 0.17 -3.01 6.31
N ALA A 41 0.85 -2.32 5.41
CA ALA A 41 0.29 -1.20 4.65
C ALA A 41 0.15 -1.52 3.16
N ILE A 42 -0.85 -0.88 2.53
CA ILE A 42 -0.97 -0.73 1.09
C ILE A 42 -0.42 0.64 0.67
N LEU A 43 0.40 0.66 -0.38
CA LEU A 43 1.00 1.88 -0.92
C LEU A 43 0.26 2.33 -2.18
N PHE A 44 -0.44 3.46 -2.10
CA PHE A 44 -1.07 4.11 -3.25
C PHE A 44 -0.22 5.29 -3.73
N ASN A 45 -0.20 5.51 -5.04
CA ASN A 45 0.27 6.79 -5.60
C ASN A 45 -0.86 7.85 -5.51
N ARG A 46 -0.56 9.09 -5.92
CA ARG A 46 -1.54 10.19 -5.89
C ARG A 46 -2.75 10.00 -6.80
N ALA A 47 -2.68 9.09 -7.76
CA ALA A 47 -3.78 8.75 -8.66
C ALA A 47 -4.64 7.59 -8.16
N GLY A 48 -4.37 7.05 -6.95
CA GLY A 48 -5.14 5.93 -6.40
C GLY A 48 -4.69 4.55 -6.87
N VAL A 49 -3.55 4.45 -7.57
CA VAL A 49 -3.02 3.16 -8.04
C VAL A 49 -2.13 2.53 -6.98
N ALA A 50 -2.47 1.32 -6.54
CA ALA A 50 -1.70 0.54 -5.59
C ALA A 50 -0.42 -0.03 -6.23
N SER A 51 0.72 0.07 -5.54
CA SER A 51 1.99 -0.52 -6.00
C SER A 51 2.38 -1.79 -5.23
N ASP A 52 2.09 -1.82 -3.92
CA ASP A 52 2.49 -2.87 -3.00
C ASP A 52 1.47 -3.00 -1.85
N ALA A 53 1.20 -4.22 -1.38
CA ALA A 53 0.53 -4.52 -0.12
C ALA A 53 1.45 -5.37 0.76
N GLY A 54 1.11 -5.52 2.04
CA GLY A 54 1.89 -6.37 2.94
C GLY A 54 3.22 -5.74 3.37
N ARG A 55 3.26 -4.41 3.51
CA ARG A 55 4.50 -3.64 3.75
C ARG A 55 4.55 -3.09 5.17
N TYR A 56 5.64 -3.37 5.89
CA TYR A 56 5.94 -2.70 7.16
C TYR A 56 6.63 -1.35 6.87
N ILE A 57 6.04 -0.24 7.32
CA ILE A 57 6.61 1.10 7.16
C ILE A 57 7.67 1.35 8.23
N GLN A 58 8.88 1.70 7.79
CA GLN A 58 9.97 2.07 8.68
C GLN A 58 9.98 3.60 8.79
N VAL A 59 9.58 4.11 9.95
CA VAL A 59 9.71 5.52 10.30
C VAL A 59 10.96 5.72 11.14
N THR A 60 11.67 6.83 10.91
CA THR A 60 12.71 7.29 11.83
C THR A 60 12.03 8.01 12.99
N THR A 61 12.59 7.89 14.19
CA THR A 61 12.05 8.52 15.42
C THR A 61 12.26 10.03 15.47
N ASP A 62 13.00 10.59 14.51
CA ASP A 62 13.44 11.98 14.50
C ASP A 62 12.35 12.94 13.96
N VAL A 63 11.11 12.47 13.85
CA VAL A 63 9.97 13.27 13.39
C VAL A 63 9.53 14.16 14.57
N PRO A 64 9.64 15.50 14.46
CA PRO A 64 9.19 16.39 15.52
C PRO A 64 7.69 16.23 15.71
N LEU A 65 7.28 15.83 16.92
CA LEU A 65 5.88 15.86 17.30
C LEU A 65 5.43 17.33 17.29
N HIS A 66 4.61 17.71 16.32
CA HIS A 66 3.93 19.01 16.35
C HIS A 66 2.86 18.92 17.44
N SER A 67 3.19 19.45 18.62
CA SER A 67 2.22 19.70 19.68
C SER A 67 1.29 20.81 19.17
N GLY A 68 0.04 20.45 18.88
CA GLY A 68 -1.03 21.42 18.66
C GLY A 68 -1.43 22.11 19.95
#